data_AF-A0AAU3EEU2-F1
#
_entry.id   AF-A0AAU3EEU2-F1
#
_cell.length_a   1.000
_cell.length_b   1.000
_cell.length_c   1.000
_cell.angle_alpha   90.00
_cell.angle_beta   90.00
_cell.angle_gamma   90.00
#
_symmetry.space_group_name_H-M   'P 1'
#
loop_
_entity.id
_entity.type
_entity.pdbx_description
1 polymer ?
#
loop_
_entity_poly.entity_id
_entity_poly.type
_entity_poly.pdbx_seq_one_letter_code
_entity_poly.pdbx_strand_id
1 'polypeptide(L)' 'MLSKLVESAQTRWRAVSGARLVPLVHAGARFERGILIDQPQEVAA' A
#
# COMPACT_ATOMS: atom_id res chain seq x y z
N MET A 1 22.70 -16.92 -3.03
CA MET A 1 22.91 -15.48 -2.72
C MET A 1 21.76 -14.57 -3.21
N LEU A 2 20.99 -14.94 -4.25
CA LEU A 2 19.85 -14.15 -4.75
C LEU A 2 18.62 -14.13 -3.80
N SER A 3 18.35 -15.23 -3.09
CA SER A 3 17.18 -15.35 -2.19
C SER A 3 17.15 -14.25 -1.13
N LYS A 4 18.30 -13.96 -0.50
CA LYS A 4 18.39 -12.92 0.53
C LYS A 4 18.16 -11.50 -0.02
N LEU A 5 18.55 -11.25 -1.27
CA LEU A 5 18.26 -9.98 -1.94
C LEU A 5 16.77 -9.84 -2.26
N VAL A 6 16.13 -10.92 -2.74
CA VAL A 6 14.69 -10.95 -3.02
C VAL A 6 13.89 -10.80 -1.72
N GLU A 7 14.26 -11.50 -0.64
CA GLU A 7 13.64 -11.36 0.69
C GLU A 7 13.78 -9.93 1.23
N SER A 8 14.95 -9.31 1.07
CA SER A 8 15.20 -7.93 1.50
C SER A 8 14.38 -6.93 0.68
N ALA A 9 14.32 -7.12 -0.64
CA ALA A 9 13.51 -6.32 -1.54
C ALA A 9 12.01 -6.46 -1.23
N GLN A 10 11.53 -7.68 -0.96
CA GLN A 10 10.14 -7.94 -0.59
C GLN A 10 9.78 -7.29 0.74
N THR A 11 10.64 -7.45 1.75
CA THR A 11 10.45 -6.83 3.08
C THR A 11 10.39 -5.30 2.96
N ARG A 12 11.32 -4.71 2.19
CA ARG A 12 11.35 -3.27 1.95
C ARG A 12 10.12 -2.80 1.17
N TRP A 13 9.72 -3.52 0.13
CA TRP A 13 8.54 -3.20 -0.66
C TRP A 13 7.27 -3.24 0.20
N ARG A 14 7.09 -4.27 1.05
CA ARG A 14 5.96 -4.35 1.97
C ARG A 14 5.93 -3.21 2.99
N ALA A 15 7.08 -2.79 3.50
CA ALA A 15 7.17 -1.64 4.39
C ALA A 15 6.73 -0.34 3.69
N VAL A 16 7.17 -0.12 2.44
CA VAL A 16 6.84 1.09 1.66
C VAL A 16 5.38 1.09 1.19
N SER A 17 4.90 -0.03 0.63
CA SER A 17 3.52 -0.15 0.16
C SER A 17 2.54 -0.14 1.32
N GLY A 18 2.85 -0.80 2.43
CA GLY A 18 2.01 -0.80 3.63
C GLY A 18 1.85 0.61 4.20
N ALA A 19 2.95 1.35 4.36
CA ALA A 19 2.92 2.73 4.84
C ALA A 19 2.07 3.67 3.95
N ARG A 20 2.04 3.44 2.63
CA ARG A 20 1.19 4.21 1.71
C ARG A 20 -0.28 3.83 1.77
N LEU A 21 -0.60 2.56 2.03
CA LEU A 21 -1.97 2.05 2.04
C LEU A 21 -2.68 2.26 3.38
N VAL A 22 -1.94 2.29 4.50
CA VAL A 22 -2.51 2.49 5.84
C VAL A 22 -3.31 3.79 5.96
N PRO A 23 -2.86 4.96 5.46
CA PRO A 23 -3.65 6.20 5.47
C PRO A 23 -4.96 6.09 4.69
N LEU A 24 -4.96 5.36 3.57
CA LEU A 24 -6.16 5.15 2.75
C LEU A 24 -7.18 4.25 3.47
N VAL A 25 -6.72 3.16 4.08
CA VAL A 25 -7.58 2.29 4.91
C VAL A 25 -8.09 3.05 6.14
N HIS A 26 -7.24 3.86 6.77
CA HIS A 26 -7.62 4.70 7.91
C HIS A 26 -8.67 5.75 7.53
N ALA A 27 -8.57 6.33 6.33
CA ALA A 27 -9.57 7.25 5.76
C ALA A 27 -10.89 6.56 5.36
N GLY A 28 -11.03 5.25 5.59
CA GLY A 28 -12.24 4.48 5.25
C GLY A 28 -12.34 4.07 3.79
N ALA A 29 -11.27 4.25 3.00
CA ALA A 29 -11.28 3.93 1.59
C ALA A 29 -11.46 2.41 1.38
N ARG A 30 -12.40 2.02 0.53
CA ARG A 30 -12.72 0.61 0.27
C ARG A 30 -11.76 0.01 -0.73
N PHE A 31 -11.17 -1.12 -0.37
CA PHE A 31 -10.32 -1.93 -1.24
C PHE A 31 -11.02 -3.25 -1.58
N GLU A 32 -11.11 -3.58 -2.86
CA GLU A 32 -11.57 -4.87 -3.34
C GLU A 32 -10.45 -5.55 -4.13
N ARG A 33 -10.05 -6.76 -3.72
CA ARG A 33 -8.93 -7.51 -4.34
C ARG A 33 -7.62 -6.70 -4.47
N GLY A 34 -7.37 -5.78 -3.53
CA GLY A 34 -6.17 -4.92 -3.54
C GLY A 34 -6.27 -3.71 -4.48
N ILE A 35 -7.42 -3.52 -5.13
CA ILE A 35 -7.73 -2.33 -5.93
C ILE A 35 -8.57 -1.41 -5.04
N LEU A 36 -8.19 -0.15 -4.97
CA LEU A 36 -9.01 0.87 -4.33
C LEU A 36 -10.24 1.12 -5.21
N ILE A 37 -11.43 0.76 -4.71
CA ILE A 37 -12.70 0.91 -5.43
C ILE A 37 -13.43 2.19 -5.05
N ASP A 38 -13.07 2.79 -3.91
CA ASP A 38 -13.57 4.08 -3.48
C ASP A 38 -12.66 5.15 -4.07
N GLN A 39 -13.14 5.92 -5.06
CA GLN A 39 -12.36 7.06 -5.56
C GLN A 39 -12.22 8.06 -4.40
N PRO A 40 -10.98 8.41 -3.99
CA PRO A 40 -10.81 9.55 -3.12
C PRO A 40 -11.20 10.77 -3.96
N GLN A 41 -12.42 11.29 -3.74
CA GLN A 41 -12.74 12.66 -4.10
C GLN A 41 -11.60 13.50 -3.54
N GLU A 42 -10.89 14.16 -4.44
CA GLU A 42 -9.70 14.98 -4.22
C GLU A 42 -9.65 15.53 -2.78
N VAL A 43 -8.61 15.15 -2.02
CA VAL A 43 -8.29 15.86 -0.77
C VAL A 43 -7.80 17.24 -1.21
N ALA A 44 -8.76 18.14 -1.41
CA ALA A 44 -8.53 19.56 -1.58
C ALA A 44 -7.89 20.10 -0.30
N ALA A 45 -6.87 20.94 -0.51
CA ALA A 45 -5.95 21.49 0.48
C ALA A 45 -6.61 22.21 1.66
#